data_AF-A0A8T5GJZ6-F1
#
_entry.id   AF-A0A8T5GJZ6-F1
#
_cell.length_a   1.000
_cell.length_b   1.000
_cell.length_c   1.000
_cell.angle_alpha   90.00
_cell.angle_beta   90.00
_cell.angle_gamma   90.00
#
_symmetry.space_group_name_H-M   'P 1'
#
loop_
_entity.id
_entity.type
_entity.pdbx_description
1 polymer ?
#
loop_
_entity_poly.entity_id
_entity_poly.type
_entity_poly.pdbx_seq_one_letter_code
_entity_poly.pdbx_strand_id
1 'polypeptide(L)' 'TWLNRDLRTPFGGVKQSGVGREGGTWSMSFFSEMTNVCVMQP' A
#
# COMPACT_ATOMS: atom_id res chain seq x y z
N THR A 1 9.50 -21.46 7.53
CA THR A 1 9.47 -21.36 9.01
C THR A 1 8.07 -20.95 9.44
N TRP A 2 7.68 -21.24 10.68
CA TRP A 2 6.36 -20.87 11.22
C TRP A 2 6.31 -19.36 11.56
N LEU A 3 5.12 -18.74 11.46
CA LEU A 3 4.88 -17.29 11.65
C LEU A 3 5.71 -16.34 10.78
N ASN A 4 6.02 -16.72 9.53
CA ASN A 4 6.73 -15.83 8.63
C ASN A 4 5.82 -14.68 8.14
N ARG A 5 6.00 -13.49 8.69
CA ARG A 5 5.24 -12.27 8.36
C ARG A 5 6.21 -11.15 7.97
N ASP A 6 6.42 -11.00 6.67
CA ASP A 6 7.22 -9.90 6.14
C ASP A 6 6.36 -8.63 6.03
N LEU A 7 6.69 -7.62 6.84
CA LEU A 7 5.96 -6.35 6.92
C LEU A 7 6.02 -5.51 5.64
N ARG A 8 6.88 -5.88 4.68
CA ARG A 8 7.00 -5.19 3.39
C ARG A 8 5.97 -5.68 2.37
N THR A 9 5.37 -6.84 2.61
CA THR A 9 4.42 -7.46 1.68
C THR A 9 3.00 -6.91 1.86
N PRO A 10 2.18 -6.86 0.79
CA PRO A 10 0.80 -6.44 0.92
C PRO A 10 0.00 -7.37 1.83
N PHE A 11 -0.78 -6.81 2.74
CA PHE A 11 -1.66 -7.51 3.64
C PHE A 11 -3.05 -6.89 3.67
N GLY A 12 -4.09 -7.72 3.61
CA GLY A 12 -5.48 -7.29 3.70
C GLY A 12 -6.45 -8.34 3.15
N GLY A 13 -7.73 -8.19 3.49
CA GLY A 13 -8.79 -9.14 3.16
C GLY A 13 -9.47 -8.87 1.81
N VAL A 14 -10.43 -9.73 1.46
CA VAL A 14 -11.32 -9.55 0.30
C VAL A 14 -12.76 -9.76 0.74
N LYS A 15 -13.74 -9.29 -0.04
CA LYS A 15 -15.17 -9.41 0.25
C LYS A 15 -15.49 -8.80 1.63
N GLN A 16 -16.22 -9.54 2.48
CA GLN A 16 -16.55 -9.13 3.84
C GLN A 16 -15.34 -9.11 4.78
N SER A 17 -14.18 -9.65 4.39
CA SER A 17 -12.97 -9.66 5.21
C SER A 17 -12.15 -8.36 5.12
N GLY A 18 -12.53 -7.41 4.25
CA GLY A 18 -11.90 -6.09 4.18
C GLY A 18 -11.72 -5.53 2.77
N VAL A 19 -11.28 -4.27 2.70
CA VAL A 19 -11.02 -3.50 1.48
C VAL A 19 -9.66 -2.81 1.61
N GLY A 20 -8.90 -2.72 0.51
CA GLY A 20 -7.55 -2.14 0.51
C GLY A 20 -6.47 -3.12 0.99
N ARG A 21 -5.23 -2.64 1.02
CA ARG A 21 -4.05 -3.38 1.49
C ARG A 21 -3.13 -2.44 2.25
N GLU A 22 -2.43 -2.99 3.23
CA GLU A 22 -1.37 -2.33 4.00
C GLU A 22 -0.08 -3.15 3.91
N GLY A 23 1.01 -2.68 4.51
CA GLY A 23 2.34 -3.29 4.47
C GLY A 23 3.23 -2.65 3.40
N GLY A 24 4.45 -2.29 3.79
CA GLY A 24 5.42 -1.63 2.93
C GLY A 24 4.86 -0.39 2.21
N THR A 25 4.98 -0.37 0.88
CA THR A 25 4.52 0.73 0.03
C THR A 25 3.00 0.91 0.02
N TRP A 26 2.23 -0.15 0.32
CA TRP A 26 0.77 -0.08 0.36
C TRP A 26 0.28 0.79 1.52
N SER A 27 0.92 0.68 2.69
CA SER A 27 0.66 1.59 3.81
C SER A 27 1.06 3.02 3.48
N MET A 28 2.21 3.23 2.83
CA MET A 28 2.65 4.59 2.47
C MET A 28 1.64 5.28 1.55
N SER A 29 1.15 4.56 0.53
CA SER A 29 0.12 5.07 -0.39
C SER A 29 -1.24 5.28 0.28
N PHE A 30 -1.56 4.53 1.34
CA PHE A 30 -2.83 4.67 2.06
C PHE A 30 -2.84 5.85 3.05
N PHE A 31 -1.75 6.05 3.79
CA PHE A 31 -1.64 7.11 4.80
C PHE A 31 -1.13 8.45 4.23
N SER A 32 -0.88 8.53 2.92
CA SER A 32 -0.44 9.74 2.24
C SER A 32 -1.37 10.09 1.10
N GLU A 33 -1.57 11.38 0.86
CA GLU A 33 -2.25 11.86 -0.34
C GLU A 33 -1.28 11.86 -1.53
N MET A 34 -1.63 11.18 -2.61
CA MET A 34 -0.80 11.12 -3.81
C MET A 34 -1.06 12.34 -4.70
N THR A 35 -0.03 13.15 -4.96
CA THR A 35 -0.10 14.30 -5.85
C THR A 35 0.86 14.12 -7.03
N ASN A 36 0.36 14.26 -8.25
CA ASN A 36 1.18 14.27 -9.46
C ASN A 36 1.50 15.72 -9.88
N VAL A 37 2.78 16.03 -10.08
CA VAL A 37 3.22 17.33 -10.60
C VAL A 37 3.73 17.15 -12.02
N CYS A 38 3.00 17.72 -12.99
CA CYS A 38 3.42 17.72 -14.39
C CYS A 38 4.07 19.06 -14.73
N VAL A 39 5.31 19.03 -15.22
CA VAL A 39 6.07 20.22 -15.57
C VAL A 39 6.31 20.23 -17.08
N MET A 40 5.94 21.30 -17.75
CA MET A 40 6.30 21.51 -19.15
C MET A 40 7.79 21.88 -19.24
N GLN A 41 8.57 21.08 -19.96
CA GLN A 41 9.96 21.39 -20.28
C GLN A 41 10.04 22.18 -21.61
N PRO A 42 11.00 23.11 -21.77
CA PRO A 42 11.20 23.88 -23.00
C PRO A 42 11.72 23.01 -24.17
#